data_AF-A0A955EQ50-F1
#
_entry.id   AF-A0A955EQ50-F1
#
_cell.length_a   1.000
_cell.length_b   1.000
_cell.length_c   1.000
_cell.angle_alpha   90.00
_cell.angle_beta   90.00
_cell.angle_gamma   90.00
#
_symmetry.space_group_name_H-M   'P 1'
#
loop_
_entity.id
_entity.type
_entity.pdbx_description
1 polymer ?
#
loop_
_entity_poly.entity_id
_entity_poly.type
_entity_poly.pdbx_seq_one_letter_code
_entity_poly.pdbx_strand_id
1 'polypeptide(L)'
;MTRDTQELFTRDEAARELHVCIRSIDSYVHNGILKVVRRQRQGRRIGTYIPASEIERFRRDALARAEARAKARQARTGAKA
;
A
#
# COMPACT_ATOMS: atom_id res chain seq x y z
N MET A 1 -16.54 20.42 -11.64
CA MET A 1 -16.07 20.20 -10.26
C MET A 1 -16.11 18.70 -10.00
N THR A 2 -15.01 17.99 -10.30
CA THR A 2 -14.89 16.56 -9.97
C THR A 2 -14.87 16.45 -8.45
N ARG A 3 -15.96 15.93 -7.87
CA ARG A 3 -15.95 15.46 -6.48
C ARG A 3 -14.96 14.30 -6.45
N ASP A 4 -13.73 14.64 -6.08
CA ASP A 4 -12.68 13.71 -5.68
C ASP A 4 -13.26 12.91 -4.51
N THR A 5 -14.00 11.86 -4.85
CA THR A 5 -14.57 10.94 -3.89
C THR A 5 -13.35 10.18 -3.44
N GLN A 6 -12.71 10.62 -2.36
CA GLN A 6 -11.58 9.93 -1.77
C GLN A 6 -12.03 8.49 -1.52
N GLU A 7 -11.67 7.59 -2.41
CA GLU A 7 -12.00 6.18 -2.28
C GLU A 7 -11.19 5.66 -1.09
N LEU A 8 -11.92 5.19 -0.09
CA LEU A 8 -11.38 4.77 1.19
C LEU A 8 -11.57 3.26 1.30
N PHE A 9 -10.46 2.55 1.32
CA PHE A 9 -10.43 1.10 1.42
C PHE A 9 -10.34 0.67 2.88
N THR A 10 -11.10 -0.33 3.28
CA THR A 10 -10.81 -1.05 4.53
C THR A 10 -9.51 -1.84 4.40
N ARG A 11 -9.00 -2.36 5.52
CA ARG A 11 -7.79 -3.21 5.50
C ARG A 11 -7.97 -4.47 4.65
N ASP A 12 -9.17 -5.04 4.65
CA ASP A 12 -9.49 -6.23 3.84
C ASP A 12 -9.49 -5.91 2.34
N GLU A 13 -10.13 -4.80 1.96
CA GLU A 13 -10.15 -4.37 0.56
C GLU A 13 -8.75 -4.00 0.07
N ALA A 14 -7.96 -3.28 0.89
CA ALA A 14 -6.57 -2.98 0.54
C ALA A 14 -5.70 -4.25 0.44
N ALA A 15 -5.96 -5.27 1.25
CA ALA A 15 -5.28 -6.55 1.16
C ALA A 15 -5.57 -7.24 -0.18
N ARG A 16 -6.84 -7.24 -0.62
CA ARG A 16 -7.25 -7.77 -1.93
C ARG A 16 -6.63 -6.98 -3.08
N GLU A 17 -6.69 -5.66 -3.02
CA GLU A 17 -6.18 -4.77 -4.06
C GLU A 17 -4.65 -4.89 -4.24
N LEU A 18 -3.92 -5.06 -3.14
CA LEU A 18 -2.48 -5.26 -3.16
C LEU A 18 -2.08 -6.74 -3.33
N HIS A 19 -3.05 -7.66 -3.43
CA HIS A 19 -2.84 -9.10 -3.48
C HIS A 19 -1.92 -9.62 -2.36
N VAL A 20 -2.09 -9.11 -1.15
CA VAL A 20 -1.34 -9.52 0.05
C VAL A 20 -2.28 -9.95 1.16
N CYS A 21 -1.75 -10.65 2.16
CA CYS A 21 -2.54 -11.00 3.34
C CYS A 21 -2.84 -9.76 4.20
N ILE A 22 -3.97 -9.77 4.91
CA ILE A 22 -4.36 -8.69 5.83
C ILE A 22 -3.30 -8.41 6.91
N ARG A 23 -2.58 -9.45 7.38
CA ARG A 23 -1.45 -9.29 8.32
C ARG A 23 -0.32 -8.44 7.74
N SER A 24 -0.09 -8.51 6.43
CA SER A 24 0.90 -7.67 5.75
C SER A 24 0.44 -6.23 5.72
N ILE A 25 -0.87 -5.98 5.49
CA ILE A 25 -1.44 -4.64 5.58
C ILE A 25 -1.28 -4.05 6.98
N ASP A 26 -1.62 -4.81 8.03
CA ASP A 26 -1.42 -4.36 9.41
C ASP A 26 0.06 -4.04 9.70
N SER A 27 0.99 -4.86 9.20
CA SER A 27 2.42 -4.58 9.30
C SER A 27 2.82 -3.30 8.55
N TYR A 28 2.31 -3.09 7.33
CA TYR A 28 2.60 -1.88 6.55
C TYR A 28 2.06 -0.62 7.22
N VAL A 29 0.88 -0.69 7.84
CA VAL A 29 0.32 0.42 8.61
C VAL A 29 1.14 0.68 9.88
N HIS A 30 1.54 -0.38 10.59
CA HIS A 30 2.35 -0.27 11.81
C HIS A 30 3.73 0.33 11.53
N ASN A 31 4.38 -0.09 10.44
CA ASN A 31 5.67 0.43 10.00
C ASN A 31 5.57 1.80 9.29
N GLY A 32 4.36 2.38 9.17
CA GLY A 32 4.15 3.68 8.52
C GLY A 32 4.33 3.69 7.00
N ILE A 33 4.38 2.51 6.36
CA ILE A 33 4.51 2.35 4.92
C ILE A 33 3.20 2.74 4.22
N LEU A 34 2.07 2.28 4.77
CA LEU A 34 0.73 2.68 4.36
C LEU A 34 0.14 3.66 5.38
N LYS A 35 -0.24 4.86 4.93
CA LYS A 35 -0.97 5.80 5.79
C LYS A 35 -2.44 5.45 5.81
N VAL A 36 -3.04 5.66 6.97
CA VAL A 36 -4.45 5.43 7.21
C VAL A 36 -5.12 6.71 7.69
N VAL A 37 -6.37 6.91 7.27
CA VAL A 37 -7.24 7.93 7.79
C VAL A 37 -8.21 7.33 8.80
N ARG A 38 -8.40 8.02 9.91
CA ARG A 38 -9.37 7.63 10.94
C ARG A 38 -10.63 8.46 10.70
N ARG A 39 -11.72 7.79 10.31
CA ARG A 39 -13.04 8.45 10.20
C ARG A 39 -13.73 8.43 11.56
N GLN A 40 -14.13 9.60 12.02
CA GLN A 40 -14.98 9.78 13.20
C GLN A 40 -16.29 10.42 12.77
N ARG A 41 -17.41 10.00 13.38
CA ARG A 41 -18.71 10.67 13.24
C ARG A 41 -19.27 10.88 14.63
N GLN A 42 -19.59 12.14 14.95
CA GLN A 42 -20.15 12.54 16.25
C GLN A 42 -19.34 11.98 17.43
N GLY A 43 -18.00 12.13 17.40
CA GLY A 43 -17.12 11.65 18.47
C GLY A 43 -16.93 10.13 18.54
N ARG A 44 -17.64 9.33 17.72
CA ARG A 44 -17.43 7.89 17.62
C ARG A 44 -16.48 7.56 16.48
N ARG A 45 -15.44 6.78 16.77
CA ARG A 45 -14.51 6.24 15.78
C ARG A 45 -15.26 5.17 14.96
N ILE A 46 -15.47 5.44 13.67
CA ILE A 46 -16.18 4.53 12.76
C ILE A 46 -15.22 3.46 12.25
N GLY A 47 -14.01 3.86 11.88
CA GLY A 47 -13.09 2.92 11.22
C GLY A 47 -11.76 3.55 10.87
N THR A 48 -10.86 2.67 10.45
CA THR A 48 -9.53 3.02 9.94
C THR A 48 -9.51 2.60 8.48
N TYR A 49 -9.28 3.56 7.59
CA TYR A 49 -9.34 3.35 6.15
C TYR A 49 -8.04 3.77 5.48
N ILE A 50 -7.71 3.14 4.37
CA ILE A 50 -6.53 3.40 3.56
C ILE A 50 -7.01 4.16 2.31
N PRO A 51 -6.53 5.38 2.05
CA PRO A 51 -6.88 6.10 0.83
C PRO A 51 -6.41 5.38 -0.43
N ALA A 52 -7.17 5.45 -1.51
CA ALA A 52 -6.80 4.93 -2.82
C ALA A 52 -5.41 5.39 -3.26
N SER A 53 -5.12 6.69 -3.08
CA SER A 53 -3.84 7.29 -3.42
C SER A 53 -2.65 6.65 -2.68
N GLU A 54 -2.87 6.15 -1.46
CA GLU A 54 -1.84 5.43 -0.70
C GLU A 54 -1.60 4.03 -1.28
N ILE A 55 -2.66 3.35 -1.72
CA ILE A 55 -2.57 2.05 -2.40
C ILE A 55 -1.83 2.21 -3.73
N GLU A 56 -2.20 3.20 -4.54
CA GLU A 56 -1.53 3.49 -5.81
C GLU A 56 -0.05 3.85 -5.61
N ARG A 57 0.26 4.69 -4.61
CA ARG A 57 1.65 5.02 -4.25
C ARG A 57 2.43 3.77 -3.88
N PHE A 58 1.84 2.91 -3.05
CA PHE A 58 2.47 1.65 -2.65
C PHE A 58 2.70 0.74 -3.85
N ARG A 59 1.75 0.62 -4.77
CA ARG A 59 1.88 -0.21 -5.98
C ARG A 59 3.03 0.28 -6.86
N ARG A 60 3.17 1.61 -7.04
CA ARG A 60 4.30 2.21 -7.78
C ARG A 60 5.64 1.96 -7.09
N ASP A 61 5.72 2.13 -5.77
CA ASP A 61 6.96 1.90 -5.00
C ASP A 61 7.35 0.40 -4.99
N ALA A 62 6.37 -0.49 -4.83
CA ALA A 62 6.58 -1.94 -4.87
C ALA A 62 7.09 -2.39 -6.25
N LEU A 63 6.54 -1.83 -7.34
CA LEU A 63 7.00 -2.09 -8.69
C LEU A 63 8.44 -1.60 -8.90
N ALA A 64 8.75 -0.36 -8.50
CA ALA A 64 10.09 0.21 -8.60
C ALA A 64 11.13 -0.62 -7.80
N ARG A 65 10.76 -1.13 -6.62
CA ARG A 65 11.62 -2.03 -5.84
C ARG A 65 11.79 -3.40 -6.50
N ALA A 66 10.74 -3.94 -7.11
CA ALA A 66 10.82 -5.21 -7.85
C ALA A 66 11.74 -5.08 -9.06
N GLU A 67 11.64 -3.98 -9.81
CA GLU A 67 12.51 -3.67 -10.95
C GLU A 67 13.97 -3.47 -10.50
N ALA A 68 14.20 -2.72 -9.43
CA ALA A 68 15.54 -2.54 -8.85
C ALA A 68 16.15 -3.87 -8.39
N ARG A 69 15.34 -4.75 -7.77
CA ARG A 69 15.78 -6.11 -7.38
C ARG A 69 16.06 -6.99 -8.59
N ALA A 70 15.23 -6.93 -9.63
CA ALA A 70 15.45 -7.68 -10.87
C ALA A 70 16.75 -7.25 -11.56
N LYS A 71 17.01 -5.93 -11.63
CA LYS A 71 18.25 -5.35 -12.15
C LYS A 71 19.47 -5.75 -11.31
N ALA A 72 19.36 -5.71 -9.98
CA ALA A 72 20.41 -6.15 -9.08
C ALA A 72 20.68 -7.66 -9.18
N ARG A 73 19.65 -8.48 -9.42
CA ARG A 73 19.79 -9.93 -9.63
C ARG A 73 20.51 -10.22 -10.94
N GLN A 74 20.15 -9.53 -12.03
CA GLN A 74 20.83 -9.64 -13.33
C GLN A 74 22.31 -9.22 -13.24
N ALA A 75 22.61 -8.12 -12.54
CA ALA A 75 23.97 -7.68 -12.29
C ALA A 75 24.80 -8.70 -11.49
N ARG A 76 24.17 -9.39 -10.51
CA ARG A 76 24.84 -10.45 -9.73
C ARG A 76 25.06 -11.74 -10.52
N THR A 77 24.20 -12.08 -11.48
CA THR A 77 24.39 -13.24 -12.37
C THR A 77 25.39 -12.99 -13.49
N GLY A 78 25.65 -11.72 -13.86
CA GLY A 78 26.69 -11.36 -14.84
C GLY A 78 28.11 -11.30 -14.27
N ALA A 79 28.28 -11.26 -12.94
CA ALA A 79 29.59 -11.20 -12.28
C ALA A 79 30.25 -12.58 -12.05
N LYS A 80 29.74 -13.64 -12.70
CA LYS A 80 30.23 -15.01 -12.56
C LYS A 80 30.63 -15.64 -13.91
N ALA A 81 31.15 -14.83 -14.83
CA ALA A 81 31.76 -15.25 -16.08
C ALA A 81 33.19 -14.69 -16.17
#